data_AF-A0A2A4UP50-F1
#
_entry.id   AF-A0A2A4UP50-F1
#
_cell.length_a   1.000
_cell.length_b   1.000
_cell.length_c   1.000
_cell.angle_alpha   90.00
_cell.angle_beta   90.00
_cell.angle_gamma   90.00
#
_symmetry.space_group_name_H-M   'P 1'
#
loop_
_entity.id
_entity.type
_entity.pdbx_description
1 polymer ?
#
loop_
_entity_poly.entity_id
_entity_poly.type
_entity_poly.pdbx_seq_one_letter_code
_entity_poly.pdbx_strand_id
1 'polypeptide(L)'
;MTQQTPITETAVLSDILNELRLQNSQRSDLWDSGDIAHFFKMSKSHVYGRILCKKDFPRPVVIPTTETGGAKRWYAKEVKDWVKKFRKVA
;
A
#
# COMPACT_ATOMS: atom_id res chain seq x y z
N MET A 1 -5.15 4.82 48.58
CA MET A 1 -3.89 4.17 48.15
C MET A 1 -4.03 3.82 46.68
N THR A 2 -3.63 4.71 45.78
CA THR A 2 -3.63 4.47 44.33
C THR A 2 -2.26 3.95 43.96
N GLN A 3 -2.15 2.64 43.69
CA GLN A 3 -0.91 2.05 43.22
C GLN A 3 -0.74 2.41 41.74
N GLN A 4 0.23 3.29 41.44
CA GLN A 4 0.71 3.50 40.08
C GLN A 4 1.59 2.31 39.70
N THR A 5 1.13 1.50 38.74
CA THR A 5 1.94 0.46 38.11
C THR A 5 3.12 1.12 37.38
N PRO A 6 4.37 0.68 37.57
CA PRO A 6 5.51 1.26 36.87
C PRO A 6 5.41 0.92 35.38
N ILE A 7 5.05 1.90 34.57
CA ILE A 7 5.10 1.81 33.10
C ILE A 7 6.55 1.56 32.72
N THR A 8 6.85 0.31 32.40
CA THR A 8 8.19 -0.10 31.95
C THR A 8 8.40 0.44 30.55
N GLU A 9 9.57 1.02 30.26
CA GLU A 9 9.89 1.64 28.96
C GLU A 9 9.63 0.70 27.78
N THR A 10 9.85 -0.60 27.98
CA THR A 10 9.59 -1.67 27.00
C THR A 10 8.10 -1.87 26.70
N ALA A 11 7.22 -1.65 27.67
CA ALA A 11 5.77 -1.75 27.49
C ALA A 11 5.28 -0.61 26.58
N VAL A 12 5.72 0.61 26.87
CA VAL A 12 5.39 1.80 26.07
C VAL A 12 5.89 1.65 24.63
N LEU A 13 7.12 1.15 24.44
CA LEU A 13 7.67 0.93 23.10
C LEU A 13 6.88 -0.12 22.30
N SER A 14 6.44 -1.20 22.96
CA SER A 14 5.62 -2.24 22.34
C SER A 14 4.25 -1.69 21.91
N ASP A 15 3.63 -0.87 22.75
CA ASP A 15 2.34 -0.25 22.45
C ASP A 15 2.44 0.72 21.28
N ILE A 16 3.48 1.56 21.24
CA ILE A 16 3.76 2.45 20.11
C ILE A 16 3.96 1.64 18.82
N LEU A 17 4.73 0.55 18.89
CA LEU A 17 4.98 -0.31 17.73
C LEU A 17 3.69 -0.93 17.20
N ASN A 18 2.80 -1.36 18.08
CA ASN A 18 1.51 -1.94 17.70
C ASN A 18 0.59 -0.89 17.07
N GLU A 19 0.53 0.31 17.63
CA GLU A 19 -0.25 1.41 17.07
C GLU A 19 0.26 1.81 15.68
N LEU A 20 1.58 1.94 15.50
CA LEU A 20 2.17 2.25 14.19
C LEU A 20 1.90 1.15 13.15
N ARG A 21 1.93 -0.12 13.56
CA ARG A 21 1.56 -1.25 12.68
C ARG A 21 0.09 -1.18 12.28
N LEU A 22 -0.79 -0.87 13.23
CA LEU A 22 -2.22 -0.72 12.99
C LEU A 22 -2.48 0.40 11.99
N GLN A 23 -1.93 1.59 12.23
CA GLN A 23 -2.07 2.74 11.34
C GLN A 23 -1.54 2.45 9.92
N ASN A 24 -0.39 1.80 9.80
CA ASN A 24 0.15 1.39 8.49
C ASN A 24 -0.70 0.33 7.79
N SER A 25 -1.38 -0.55 8.54
CA SER A 25 -2.25 -1.57 7.97
C SER A 25 -3.61 -1.00 7.50
N GLN A 26 -4.09 0.07 8.16
CA GLN A 26 -5.35 0.74 7.86
C GLN A 26 -5.23 1.83 6.79
N ARG A 27 -4.01 2.20 6.39
CA ARG A 27 -3.78 3.01 5.18
C ARG A 27 -4.15 2.21 3.94
N SER A 28 -5.44 2.20 3.62
CA SER A 28 -5.99 1.75 2.34
C SER A 28 -5.67 2.79 1.26
N ASP A 29 -4.38 3.05 1.04
CA ASP A 29 -3.91 4.04 0.09
C ASP A 29 -4.26 3.57 -1.32
N LEU A 30 -5.07 4.38 -2.00
CA LEU A 30 -5.40 4.23 -3.41
C LEU A 30 -4.33 4.95 -4.23
N TRP A 31 -3.49 4.16 -4.90
CA TRP A 31 -2.43 4.64 -5.78
C TRP A 31 -2.96 4.93 -7.18
N ASP A 32 -2.42 5.97 -7.80
CA ASP A 32 -2.52 6.18 -9.23
C ASP A 32 -1.35 5.52 -9.99
N SER A 33 -1.32 5.66 -11.32
CA SER A 33 -0.25 5.10 -12.15
C SER A 33 1.12 5.74 -11.90
N GLY A 34 1.15 6.99 -11.41
CA GLY A 34 2.35 7.71 -11.01
C GLY A 34 2.92 7.19 -9.70
N ASP A 35 2.08 6.92 -8.70
CA ASP A 35 2.48 6.29 -7.44
C ASP A 35 3.09 4.91 -7.69
N ILE A 36 2.45 4.10 -8.54
CA ILE A 36 2.97 2.78 -8.94
C ILE A 36 4.32 2.91 -9.66
N ALA A 37 4.45 3.88 -10.58
CA ALA A 37 5.71 4.14 -11.27
C ALA A 37 6.82 4.58 -10.31
N HIS A 38 6.49 5.43 -9.35
CA HIS A 38 7.43 5.85 -8.29
C HIS A 38 7.86 4.66 -7.42
N PHE A 39 6.92 3.81 -7.03
CA PHE A 39 7.18 2.62 -6.23
C PHE A 39 8.11 1.63 -6.96
N PHE A 40 7.87 1.37 -8.24
CA PHE A 40 8.74 0.50 -9.05
C PHE A 40 10.05 1.16 -9.48
N LYS A 41 10.22 2.48 -9.26
CA LYS A 41 11.34 3.28 -9.78
C LYS A 41 11.47 3.16 -11.32
N MET A 42 10.33 3.21 -12.01
CA MET A 42 10.22 3.11 -13.46
C MET A 42 9.51 4.33 -14.05
N SER A 43 9.60 4.52 -15.37
CA SER A 43 8.85 5.57 -16.05
C SER A 43 7.35 5.23 -16.12
N LYS A 44 6.49 6.26 -16.09
CA LYS A 44 5.02 6.09 -16.21
C LYS A 44 4.64 5.33 -17.47
N SER A 45 5.27 5.64 -18.60
CA SER A 45 5.01 4.99 -19.89
C SER A 45 5.36 3.49 -19.85
N HIS A 46 6.46 3.13 -19.20
CA HIS A 46 6.85 1.72 -19.05
C HIS A 46 5.84 0.98 -18.17
N VAL A 47 5.44 1.56 -17.04
CA VAL A 47 4.44 0.96 -16.15
C VAL A 47 3.11 0.77 -16.86
N TYR A 48 2.62 1.78 -17.57
CA TYR A 48 1.36 1.68 -18.31
C TYR A 48 1.39 0.63 -19.42
N GLY A 49 2.45 0.65 -20.24
CA GLY A 49 2.55 -0.22 -21.42
C GLY A 49 2.99 -1.66 -21.12
N ARG A 50 3.68 -1.92 -20.00
CA ARG A 50 4.29 -3.23 -19.71
C ARG A 50 3.86 -3.87 -18.41
N ILE A 51 3.38 -3.09 -17.44
CA ILE A 51 3.05 -3.61 -16.10
C ILE A 51 1.54 -3.62 -15.87
N LEU A 52 0.85 -2.48 -16.01
CA LEU A 52 -0.59 -2.38 -15.76
C LEU A 52 -1.44 -3.19 -16.74
N CYS A 53 -0.88 -3.54 -17.91
CA CYS A 53 -1.53 -4.36 -18.92
C CYS A 53 -1.41 -5.87 -18.66
N LYS A 54 -0.63 -6.30 -17.65
CA LYS A 54 -0.45 -7.72 -17.34
C LYS A 54 -1.76 -8.30 -16.80
N LYS A 55 -2.14 -9.48 -17.30
CA LYS A 55 -3.40 -10.16 -16.95
C LYS A 55 -3.53 -10.45 -15.45
N ASP A 56 -2.41 -10.69 -14.79
CA ASP A 56 -2.29 -11.03 -13.37
C ASP A 56 -2.04 -9.82 -12.47
N PHE A 57 -1.89 -8.62 -13.03
CA PHE A 57 -1.74 -7.38 -12.27
C PHE A 57 -3.07 -7.02 -11.57
N PRO A 58 -3.04 -6.41 -10.36
CA PRO A 58 -4.25 -6.00 -9.67
C PRO A 58 -5.19 -5.14 -10.52
N ARG A 59 -6.49 -5.41 -10.44
CA ARG A 59 -7.48 -4.66 -11.20
C ARG A 59 -7.66 -3.26 -10.59
N PRO A 60 -7.83 -2.22 -11.41
CA PRO A 60 -8.10 -0.90 -10.89
C PRO A 60 -9.51 -0.81 -10.31
N VAL A 61 -9.64 -0.07 -9.22
CA VAL A 61 -10.88 0.57 -8.81
C VAL A 61 -11.09 1.80 -9.69
N VAL A 62 -12.27 1.92 -10.29
CA VAL A 62 -12.64 3.11 -11.08
C VAL A 62 -13.40 4.05 -10.17
N ILE A 63 -12.77 5.17 -9.82
CA ILE A 63 -13.42 6.23 -9.04
C ILE A 63 -14.18 7.12 -10.02
N PRO A 64 -15.51 7.22 -9.95
CA PRO A 64 -16.28 8.05 -10.87
C PRO A 64 -15.88 9.51 -10.68
N THR A 65 -15.36 10.12 -11.74
CA THR A 65 -14.99 11.55 -11.77
C THR A 65 -15.92 12.34 -12.66
N THR A 66 -16.61 11.67 -13.58
CA THR A 66 -17.65 12.20 -14.44
C THR A 66 -18.76 11.15 -14.59
N GLU A 67 -19.90 11.52 -15.19
CA GLU A 67 -21.04 10.61 -15.42
C GLU A 67 -20.68 9.42 -16.31
N THR A 68 -19.66 9.56 -17.18
CA THR A 68 -19.27 8.55 -18.19
C THR A 68 -17.87 7.99 -17.98
N GLY A 69 -17.15 8.44 -16.95
CA GLY A 69 -15.74 8.14 -16.80
C GLY A 69 -15.23 8.25 -15.37
N GLY A 70 -14.09 7.60 -15.12
CA GLY A 70 -13.49 7.57 -13.81
C GLY A 70 -11.98 7.43 -13.83
N ALA A 71 -11.35 8.00 -12.82
CA ALA A 71 -9.93 7.84 -12.58
C ALA A 71 -9.65 6.44 -12.05
N LYS A 72 -8.72 5.73 -12.69
CA LYS A 72 -8.26 4.41 -12.22
C LYS A 72 -7.34 4.57 -11.02
N ARG A 73 -7.61 3.78 -9.98
CA ARG A 73 -6.81 3.69 -8.76
C ARG A 73 -6.57 2.23 -8.40
N TRP A 74 -5.50 1.96 -7.68
CA TRP A 74 -5.15 0.61 -7.24
C TRP A 74 -4.89 0.61 -5.75
N TYR A 75 -5.30 -0.45 -5.06
CA TYR A 75 -4.89 -0.60 -3.66
C TYR A 75 -3.38 -0.84 -3.59
N ALA A 76 -2.68 0.04 -2.87
CA ALA A 76 -1.24 -0.05 -2.68
C ALA A 76 -0.80 -1.42 -2.16
N LYS A 77 -1.61 -2.01 -1.27
CA LYS A 77 -1.39 -3.34 -0.71
C LYS A 77 -1.35 -4.43 -1.79
N GLU A 78 -2.33 -4.44 -2.69
CA GLU A 78 -2.42 -5.45 -3.76
C GLU A 78 -1.24 -5.34 -4.73
N VAL A 79 -0.82 -4.12 -5.06
CA VAL A 79 0.35 -3.87 -5.91
C VAL A 79 1.62 -4.39 -5.23
N LYS A 80 1.82 -4.11 -3.93
CA LYS A 80 2.96 -4.62 -3.16
C LYS A 80 2.94 -6.15 -3.05
N ASP A 81 1.78 -6.74 -2.82
CA ASP A 81 1.64 -8.19 -2.71
C ASP A 81 1.86 -8.89 -4.06
N TRP A 82 1.46 -8.27 -5.18
CA TRP A 82 1.77 -8.74 -6.51
C TRP A 82 3.30 -8.79 -6.75
N VAL A 83 4.05 -7.75 -6.37
CA VAL A 83 5.52 -7.74 -6.50
C VAL A 83 6.17 -8.88 -5.72
N LYS A 84 5.70 -9.17 -4.50
CA LYS A 84 6.28 -10.24 -3.66
C LYS A 84 6.27 -11.60 -4.36
N LYS A 85 5.33 -11.86 -5.27
CA LYS A 85 5.25 -13.11 -6.05
C LYS A 85 6.43 -13.30 -7.00
N PHE A 86 7.09 -12.23 -7.42
CA PHE A 86 8.24 -12.25 -8.33
C PHE A 86 9.59 -12.22 -7.60
N ARG A 87 9.57 -12.14 -6.26
CA ARG A 87 10.80 -12.22 -5.48
C ARG A 87 11.38 -13.62 -5.63
N LYS A 88 12.44 -13.75 -6.42
CA LYS A 88 13.24 -14.97 -6.45
C LYS A 88 13.89 -15.11 -5.07
N VAL A 89 13.56 -16.19 -4.37
CA VAL A 89 14.35 -16.62 -3.22
C VAL A 89 15.64 -17.17 -3.82
N ALA A 90 16.75 -16.48 -3.55
CA ALA A 90 18.08 -16.97 -3.88
C ALA A 90 18.47 -18.11 -2.94
#